data_AF-A0A507C7I0-F1
#
_entry.id   AF-A0A507C7I0-F1
#
_cell.length_a   1.000
_cell.length_b   1.000
_cell.length_c   1.000
_cell.angle_alpha   90.00
_cell.angle_beta   90.00
_cell.angle_gamma   90.00
#
_symmetry.space_group_name_H-M   'P 1'
#
loop_
_entity.id
_entity.type
_entity.pdbx_description
1 polymer ?
#
loop_
_entity_poly.entity_id
_entity_poly.type
_entity_poly.pdbx_seq_one_letter_code
_entity_poly.pdbx_strand_id
1 'polypeptide(L)' 'MTRSKWKPPFVAAELLLPWKQDVATRRKFLVHNGKDYKPVTVTAQMVNHKLGEFSITRKPFSYKKKEEKKGRGGH' A
#
# COMPACT_ATOMS: atom_id res chain seq x y z
N MET A 1 23.61 39.22 -26.31
CA MET A 1 24.50 38.14 -26.80
C MET A 1 23.72 36.83 -26.80
N THR A 2 23.41 36.29 -27.97
CA THR A 2 22.66 35.03 -28.12
C THR A 2 23.63 33.84 -28.13
N ARG A 3 23.26 32.76 -27.43
CA ARG A 3 24.05 31.52 -27.38
C ARG A 3 24.18 30.92 -28.79
N SER A 4 25.37 30.41 -29.12
CA SER A 4 25.68 29.75 -30.39
C SER A 4 24.74 28.57 -30.67
N LYS A 5 24.17 28.56 -31.88
CA LYS A 5 23.11 27.64 -32.36
C LYS A 5 23.49 26.16 -32.31
N TRP A 6 24.79 25.85 -32.31
CA TRP A 6 25.32 24.47 -32.29
C TRP A 6 25.46 23.89 -30.88
N LYS A 7 25.50 24.71 -29.83
CA LYS A 7 25.56 24.21 -28.44
C LYS A 7 24.13 23.93 -27.97
N PRO A 8 23.72 22.65 -27.82
CA PRO A 8 22.43 22.35 -27.23
C PRO A 8 22.36 22.99 -25.84
N PRO A 9 21.16 23.38 -25.35
CA PRO A 9 21.04 23.85 -23.98
C PRO A 9 21.68 22.82 -23.05
N PHE A 10 22.52 23.28 -22.14
CA PHE A 10 22.98 22.42 -21.06
C PHE A 10 21.74 22.08 -20.22
N VAL A 11 21.21 20.88 -20.44
CA VAL A 11 20.15 20.30 -19.64
C VAL A 11 20.85 19.36 -18.67
N ALA A 12 20.91 19.73 -17.39
CA ALA A 12 21.42 18.84 -16.36
C ALA A 12 20.64 17.51 -16.42
N ALA A 13 21.32 16.37 -16.27
CA ALA A 13 20.71 15.03 -16.34
C ALA A 13 19.53 14.86 -15.36
N GLU A 14 19.51 15.65 -14.29
CA GLU A 14 18.42 15.79 -13.32
C GLU A 14 17.06 16.17 -13.95
N LEU A 15 17.06 16.91 -15.07
CA LEU A 15 15.84 17.32 -15.79
C LEU A 15 15.35 16.26 -16.79
N LEU A 16 16.17 15.25 -17.07
CA LEU A 16 15.88 14.13 -17.97
C LEU A 16 15.52 12.84 -17.22
N LEU A 17 15.42 12.90 -15.89
CA LEU A 17 14.85 11.81 -15.13
C LEU A 17 13.33 11.97 -15.18
N PRO A 18 12.59 11.01 -15.77
CA PRO A 18 11.14 11.00 -15.64
C PRO A 18 10.86 10.97 -14.15
N TRP A 19 9.99 11.88 -13.70
CA TRP A 19 9.48 11.99 -12.35
C TRP A 19 9.31 10.56 -11.81
N LYS A 20 10.23 10.09 -10.96
CA LYS A 20 10.28 8.70 -10.50
C LYS A 20 9.15 8.49 -9.49
N GLN A 21 7.93 8.48 -9.98
CA GLN A 21 6.72 8.22 -9.23
C GLN A 21 6.60 6.75 -8.78
N ASP A 22 7.58 5.90 -9.15
CA ASP A 22 7.54 4.45 -8.96
C ASP A 22 8.44 3.89 -7.85
N VAL A 23 9.11 4.73 -7.05
CA VAL A 23 9.99 4.19 -5.99
C VAL A 23 9.19 3.44 -4.92
N ALA A 24 7.95 3.86 -4.67
CA ALA A 24 7.06 3.21 -3.70
C ALA A 24 6.37 1.97 -4.28
N THR A 25 5.94 1.98 -5.55
CA THR A 25 5.15 0.90 -6.16
C THR A 25 5.92 -0.41 -6.35
N ARG A 26 7.26 -0.35 -6.45
CA ARG A 26 8.12 -1.53 -6.62
C ARG A 26 8.59 -2.17 -5.31
N ARG A 27 8.16 -1.68 -4.15
CA ARG A 27 8.66 -2.13 -2.84
C ARG A 27 7.54 -2.72 -1.98
N LYS A 28 7.90 -3.73 -1.18
CA LYS A 28 7.03 -4.33 -0.15
C LYS A 28 7.31 -3.65 1.18
N PHE A 29 6.27 -3.19 1.85
CA PHE A 29 6.35 -2.53 3.15
C PHE A 29 5.74 -3.42 4.22
N LEU A 30 6.40 -3.52 5.37
CA LEU A 30 5.87 -4.20 6.55
C LEU A 30 5.11 -3.19 7.40
N VAL A 31 3.78 -3.24 7.36
CA VAL A 31 2.90 -2.31 8.08
C VAL A 31 2.43 -2.95 9.39
N HIS A 32 2.70 -2.29 10.52
CA HIS A 32 2.27 -2.76 11.84
C HIS A 32 0.78 -2.49 12.06
N ASN A 33 0.01 -3.50 12.48
CA ASN A 33 -1.43 -3.35 12.76
C ASN A 33 -1.79 -3.35 14.25
N GLY A 34 -0.79 -3.20 15.13
CA GLY A 34 -0.95 -3.26 16.59
C GLY A 34 -0.68 -4.64 17.21
N LYS A 35 -0.56 -5.68 16.39
CA LYS A 35 -0.20 -7.04 16.84
C LYS A 35 0.91 -7.65 16.00
N ASP A 36 0.76 -7.59 14.67
CA ASP A 36 1.65 -8.23 13.71
C ASP A 36 2.04 -7.24 12.59
N TYR A 37 3.12 -7.56 11.87
CA TYR A 37 3.52 -6.83 10.67
C TYR A 37 2.95 -7.49 9.41
N LYS A 38 2.12 -6.76 8.66
CA LYS A 38 1.56 -7.25 7.39
C LYS A 38 2.37 -6.73 6.19
N PRO A 39 2.81 -7.60 5.27
CA PRO A 39 3.45 -7.16 4.03
C PRO A 39 2.41 -6.58 3.08
N VAL A 40 2.60 -5.31 2.71
CA VAL A 40 1.75 -4.56 1.77
C VAL A 40 2.59 -4.16 0.56
N THR A 41 2.10 -4.49 -0.63
CA THR A 41 2.70 -4.03 -1.90
C THR A 41 1.89 -2.82 -2.38
N VAL A 42 2.55 -1.69 -2.60
CA VAL A 42 1.88 -0.43 -3.00
C VAL A 42 1.57 -0.48 -4.48
N THR A 43 0.32 -0.21 -4.85
CA THR A 43 -0.09 -0.04 -6.25
C THR A 43 -0.27 1.44 -6.57
N ALA A 44 -0.33 1.82 -7.85
CA ALA A 44 -0.47 3.23 -8.26
C ALA A 44 -1.72 3.90 -7.67
N GLN A 45 -2.80 3.15 -7.46
CA GLN A 45 -4.04 3.63 -6.86
C GLN A 45 -3.94 3.87 -5.34
N MET A 46 -2.87 3.38 -4.70
CA MET A 46 -2.61 3.57 -3.27
C MET A 46 -1.69 4.77 -3.01
N VAL A 47 -1.14 5.38 -4.07
CA VAL A 47 -0.34 6.60 -3.97
C VAL A 47 -1.26 7.73 -3.50
N ASN A 48 -0.78 8.56 -2.57
CA ASN A 48 -1.53 9.58 -1.83
C ASN A 48 -2.49 9.07 -0.74
N HIS A 49 -2.53 7.76 -0.47
CA HIS A 49 -3.26 7.18 0.67
C HIS A 49 -2.33 6.81 1.83
N LYS A 50 -2.88 6.71 3.05
CA LYS A 50 -2.10 6.30 4.23
C LYS A 50 -2.00 4.78 4.29
N LEU A 51 -0.79 4.27 4.54
CA LEU A 51 -0.53 2.82 4.63
C LEU A 51 -1.38 2.10 5.69
N GLY A 52 -1.79 2.80 6.75
CA GLY A 52 -2.65 2.26 7.81
C GLY A 52 -4.06 1.89 7.35
N GLU A 53 -4.57 2.49 6.27
CA GLU A 53 -5.90 2.19 5.71
C GLU A 53 -5.95 0.77 5.13
N PHE A 54 -4.81 0.26 4.66
CA PHE A 54 -4.68 -1.07 4.08
C PHE A 54 -4.38 -2.16 5.10
N SER A 55 -4.23 -1.80 6.40
CA SER A 55 -3.93 -2.74 7.47
C SER A 55 -4.95 -2.62 8.60
N ILE A 56 -6.03 -3.38 8.50
CA ILE A 56 -7.12 -3.39 9.47
C ILE A 56 -6.57 -3.75 10.87
N THR A 57 -6.85 -2.88 11.85
CA THR A 57 -6.39 -2.99 13.24
C THR A 57 -7.41 -3.68 14.17
N ARG A 58 -8.67 -3.82 13.76
CA ARG A 58 -9.74 -4.47 14.54
C ARG A 58 -10.35 -5.64 13.80
N LYS A 59 -10.57 -6.77 14.49
CA LYS A 59 -11.27 -7.92 13.90
C LYS A 59 -12.72 -7.55 13.61
N PRO A 60 -13.28 -7.94 12.46
CA PRO A 60 -14.71 -7.73 12.18
C PRO A 60 -15.53 -8.51 13.21
N PHE A 61 -16.54 -7.84 13.76
CA PHE A 61 -17.46 -8.47 14.70
C PHE A 61 -18.43 -9.39 13.93
N SER A 62 -18.59 -10.63 14.39
CA SER A 62 -19.55 -11.58 13.87
C SER A 62 -20.36 -12.16 15.02
N TYR A 63 -21.70 -12.15 14.88
CA TYR A 63 -22.59 -12.74 15.86
C TYR A 63 -22.52 -14.26 15.75
N LYS A 64 -21.96 -14.94 16.75
CA LYS A 64 -22.01 -16.40 16.82
C LYS A 64 -23.44 -16.82 17.15
N LYS A 65 -24.14 -17.47 16.22
CA LYS A 65 -25.37 -18.18 16.55
C LYS A 65 -25.03 -19.26 17.58
N LYS A 66 -25.76 -19.25 18.69
CA LYS A 66 -25.65 -20.29 19.71
C LYS A 66 -26.18 -21.58 19.08
N GLU A 67 -25.30 -22.55 18.84
CA GLU A 67 -25.73 -23.88 18.42
C GLU A 67 -26.59 -24.47 19.53
N GLU A 68 -27.86 -24.69 19.21
CA GLU A 68 -28.79 -25.40 20.07
C GLU A 68 -28.31 -26.85 20.14
N LYS A 69 -27.75 -27.24 21.29
CA LYS A 69 -27.46 -28.65 21.57
C LYS A 69 -28.80 -29.38 21.58
N LYS A 70 -29.17 -30.04 20.47
CA LYS A 70 -30.23 -31.05 20.47
C LYS A 70 -29.82 -32.09 21.52
N GLY A 71 -30.49 -32.06 22.67
CA GLY A 71 -30.35 -33.08 23.69
C GLY A 71 -30.56 -34.42 23.00
N ARG A 72 -29.59 -35.32 23.14
CA ARG A 72 -29.78 -36.74 22.86
C ARG A 72 -30.80 -37.23 23.90
N GLY A 73 -32.07 -37.13 23.56
CA GLY A 73 -33.16 -37.75 24.29
C GLY A 73 -33.27 -39.21 23.88
N GLY A 74 -33.20 -40.09 24.89
CA GLY A 74 -33.93 -41.35 25.00
C GLY A 74 -33.67 -42.45 23.98
N HIS A 75 -33.00 -43.52 24.44
CA HIS A 75 -33.66 -44.76 24.84
C HIS A 75 -32.83 -45.48 25.90
#